data_AF-A0A957GNW5-F1
#
_entry.id   AF-A0A957GNW5-F1
#
_cell.length_a   1.000
_cell.length_b   1.000
_cell.length_c   1.000
_cell.angle_alpha   90.00
_cell.angle_beta   90.00
_cell.angle_gamma   90.00
#
_symmetry.space_group_name_H-M   'P 1'
#
loop_
_entity.id
_entity.type
_entity.pdbx_description
1 polymer ?
#
loop_
_entity_poly.entity_id
_entity_poly.type
_entity_poly.pdbx_seq_one_letter_code
_entity_poly.pdbx_strand_id
1 'polypeptide(L)'
;NRLGWLLAGTAVGVNAYFYTSTHLLPLMLLPLLLLAGWHDRAGLWRQKGHILAAALLALVIALPQMVYYNTHWQIFMERANVLGILGSQSGWLAQEAARTGQSQTAVFAHQFWQAALGYTVTLDTSPSYRPMVPLIGFIPSVLLVVGVITAVFHFRQLRHQLLLIWVAVTIIFAGALLDNPPNAHRLLIALPAVMLLTAVGLNQLLTLIWPTDPTQANSPISNLQSLLSTPHALLLTLLLLLTTRDLTFYFGTYRQATPPTFADRNTEIADGVADYLNTLDGDWTAYFYGPPSMYVSFPTIPFLAQAFEAGTNLFDVDATDASLPPAATPHRVFIFLPERSGEISAVQTQFPDGNMQFIEGAYATPLFFAYEVP
;
A
#
# COMPACT_ATOMS: atom_id res chain seq x y z
N ASN A 1 28.31 14.22 -15.04
CA ASN A 1 28.35 15.47 -14.26
C ASN A 1 28.45 15.11 -12.77
N ARG A 2 29.39 15.70 -12.02
CA ARG A 2 29.60 15.46 -10.58
C ARG A 2 28.34 15.76 -9.75
N LEU A 3 27.62 16.84 -10.09
CA LEU A 3 26.41 17.23 -9.37
C LEU A 3 25.35 16.12 -9.39
N GLY A 4 25.13 15.49 -10.55
CA GLY A 4 24.15 14.40 -10.67
C GLY A 4 24.46 13.19 -9.78
N TRP A 5 25.74 12.85 -9.63
CA TRP A 5 26.17 11.78 -8.72
C TRP A 5 25.98 12.16 -7.25
N LEU A 6 26.25 13.41 -6.88
CA LEU A 6 25.99 13.87 -5.51
C LEU A 6 24.49 13.88 -5.21
N LEU A 7 23.64 14.34 -6.13
CA LEU A 7 22.19 14.29 -5.97
C LEU A 7 21.68 12.85 -5.86
N ALA A 8 22.24 11.91 -6.63
CA ALA A 8 21.93 10.49 -6.50
C ALA A 8 22.34 9.96 -5.11
N GLY A 9 23.53 10.31 -4.63
CA GLY A 9 23.98 9.98 -3.28
C GLY A 9 23.05 10.53 -2.20
N THR A 10 22.62 11.79 -2.33
CA THR A 10 21.63 12.39 -1.44
C THR A 10 20.32 11.61 -1.45
N ALA A 11 19.77 11.30 -2.62
CA ALA A 11 18.52 10.56 -2.74
C ALA A 11 18.61 9.16 -2.11
N VAL A 12 19.73 8.45 -2.32
CA VAL A 12 19.99 7.13 -1.70
C VAL A 12 20.15 7.23 -0.19
N GLY A 13 20.79 8.28 0.32
CA GLY A 13 20.96 8.47 1.76
C GLY A 13 19.63 8.80 2.46
N VAL A 14 18.85 9.72 1.88
CA VAL A 14 17.54 10.13 2.44
C VAL A 14 16.54 8.96 2.40
N ASN A 15 16.68 8.04 1.46
CA ASN A 15 15.87 6.81 1.38
C ASN A 15 15.81 6.02 2.70
N ALA A 16 16.87 6.05 3.51
CA ALA A 16 16.91 5.35 4.80
C ALA A 16 15.85 5.84 5.81
N TYR A 17 15.29 7.03 5.63
CA TYR A 17 14.31 7.65 6.54
C TYR A 17 12.86 7.45 6.08
N PHE A 18 12.63 6.84 4.92
CA PHE A 18 11.28 6.60 4.40
C PHE A 18 10.74 5.22 4.78
N TYR A 19 9.49 4.96 4.40
CA TYR A 19 8.77 3.72 4.66
C TYR A 19 9.57 2.46 4.25
N THR A 20 9.34 1.33 4.93
CA THR A 20 10.14 0.10 4.79
C THR A 20 10.31 -0.39 3.35
N SER A 21 9.29 -0.26 2.49
CA SER A 21 9.41 -0.64 1.07
C SER A 21 10.52 0.11 0.33
N THR A 22 10.90 1.30 0.79
CA THR A 22 11.96 2.11 0.18
C THR A 22 13.35 1.52 0.42
N HIS A 23 13.55 0.72 1.47
CA HIS A 23 14.79 -0.01 1.76
C HIS A 23 15.15 -1.07 0.70
N LEU A 24 14.31 -1.27 -0.32
CA LEU A 24 14.64 -2.10 -1.48
C LEU A 24 15.64 -1.43 -2.43
N LEU A 25 15.87 -0.12 -2.31
CA LEU A 25 16.74 0.61 -3.23
C LEU A 25 18.18 0.04 -3.29
N PRO A 26 18.87 -0.28 -2.18
CA PRO A 26 20.15 -1.00 -2.22
C PRO A 26 20.08 -2.33 -2.98
N LEU A 27 18.99 -3.09 -2.83
CA LEU A 27 18.76 -4.36 -3.54
C LEU A 27 18.52 -4.15 -5.04
N MET A 28 18.09 -2.97 -5.47
CA MET A 28 17.99 -2.60 -6.89
C MET A 28 19.35 -2.13 -7.45
N LEU A 29 20.09 -1.33 -6.68
CA LEU A 29 21.36 -0.76 -7.13
C LEU A 29 22.47 -1.81 -7.23
N LEU A 30 22.52 -2.78 -6.32
CA LEU A 30 23.53 -3.83 -6.31
C LEU A 30 23.55 -4.67 -7.62
N PRO A 31 22.46 -5.32 -8.05
CA PRO A 31 22.46 -6.09 -9.30
C PRO A 31 22.71 -5.19 -10.52
N LEU A 32 22.25 -3.93 -10.50
CA LEU A 32 22.54 -2.97 -11.57
C LEU A 32 24.04 -2.68 -11.67
N LEU A 33 24.71 -2.44 -10.54
CA LEU A 33 26.17 -2.23 -10.49
C LEU A 33 26.94 -3.48 -10.93
N LEU A 34 26.49 -4.67 -10.54
CA LEU A 34 27.09 -5.94 -10.97
C LEU A 34 26.95 -6.14 -12.50
N LEU A 35 25.78 -5.87 -13.06
CA LEU A 35 25.53 -5.97 -14.51
C LEU A 35 26.28 -4.89 -15.29
N ALA A 36 26.37 -3.67 -14.77
CA ALA A 36 27.20 -2.61 -15.34
C ALA A 36 28.68 -3.00 -15.32
N GLY A 37 29.16 -3.59 -14.21
CA GLY A 37 30.51 -4.14 -14.10
C GLY A 37 30.76 -5.39 -14.95
N TRP A 38 29.71 -6.04 -15.45
CA TRP A 38 29.84 -7.13 -16.42
C TRP A 38 29.92 -6.58 -17.85
N HIS A 39 29.05 -5.65 -18.22
CA HIS A 39 28.89 -5.17 -19.59
C HIS A 39 29.80 -3.98 -19.97
N ASP A 40 30.05 -3.05 -19.04
CA ASP A 40 30.82 -1.82 -19.28
C ASP A 40 31.77 -1.51 -18.12
N ARG A 41 32.72 -2.42 -17.90
CA ARG A 41 33.79 -2.24 -16.90
C ARG A 41 34.51 -0.92 -17.07
N ALA A 42 34.87 -0.57 -18.31
CA ALA A 42 35.63 0.63 -18.59
C ALA A 42 34.84 1.90 -18.26
N GLY A 43 33.53 1.95 -18.54
CA GLY A 43 32.67 3.05 -18.13
C GLY A 43 32.54 3.17 -16.62
N LEU A 44 32.36 2.06 -15.91
CA LEU A 44 32.29 2.03 -14.44
C LEU A 44 33.59 2.57 -13.82
N TRP A 45 34.75 2.09 -14.27
CA TRP A 45 36.06 2.52 -13.79
C TRP A 45 36.34 4.00 -14.07
N ARG A 46 35.87 4.52 -15.21
CA ARG A 46 35.93 5.97 -15.51
C ARG A 46 35.12 6.80 -14.53
N GLN A 47 34.03 6.27 -13.98
CA GLN A 47 33.14 6.97 -13.05
C GLN A 47 33.38 6.62 -11.57
N LYS A 48 34.39 5.79 -11.25
CA LYS A 48 34.65 5.28 -9.90
C LYS A 48 34.68 6.36 -8.81
N GLY A 49 35.31 7.50 -9.08
CA GLY A 49 35.41 8.60 -8.13
C GLY A 49 34.07 9.26 -7.84
N HIS A 50 33.19 9.35 -8.84
CA HIS A 50 31.85 9.88 -8.67
C HIS A 50 30.92 8.90 -7.96
N ILE A 51 31.02 7.61 -8.29
CA ILE A 51 30.28 6.53 -7.61
C ILE A 51 30.68 6.50 -6.12
N LEU A 52 31.98 6.57 -5.83
CA LEU A 52 32.48 6.61 -4.46
C LEU A 52 31.98 7.85 -3.71
N ALA A 53 32.03 9.03 -4.33
CA ALA A 53 31.50 10.26 -3.73
C ALA A 53 29.99 10.15 -3.43
N ALA A 54 29.21 9.59 -4.35
CA ALA A 54 27.78 9.35 -4.16
C ALA A 54 27.52 8.37 -3.01
N ALA A 55 28.26 7.26 -2.95
CA ALA A 55 28.13 6.24 -1.90
C ALA A 55 28.52 6.80 -0.52
N LEU A 56 29.59 7.58 -0.42
CA LEU A 56 30.00 8.23 0.83
C LEU A 56 28.96 9.25 1.29
N LEU A 57 28.41 10.06 0.38
CA LEU A 57 27.36 11.02 0.73
C LEU A 57 26.08 10.31 1.19
N ALA A 58 25.68 9.24 0.49
CA ALA A 58 24.56 8.41 0.90
C ALA A 58 24.77 7.83 2.30
N LEU A 59 25.97 7.30 2.58
CA LEU A 59 26.34 6.78 3.89
C LEU A 59 26.27 7.85 4.97
N VAL A 60 26.85 9.03 4.74
CA VAL A 60 26.82 10.14 5.71
C VAL A 60 25.38 10.54 6.07
N ILE A 61 24.50 10.62 5.07
CA ILE A 61 23.09 10.97 5.29
C ILE A 61 22.34 9.84 6.00
N ALA A 62 22.56 8.58 5.61
CA ALA A 62 21.88 7.42 6.20
C ALA A 62 22.44 7.02 7.58
N LEU A 63 23.64 7.51 7.95
CA LEU A 63 24.37 7.07 9.14
C LEU A 63 23.57 7.16 10.44
N PRO A 64 22.85 8.26 10.76
CA PRO A 64 22.05 8.33 11.98
C PRO A 64 21.03 7.19 12.08
N GLN A 65 20.31 6.92 11.00
CA GLN A 65 19.33 5.85 10.96
C GLN A 65 19.98 4.46 11.04
N MET A 66 21.11 4.26 10.36
CA MET A 66 21.86 3.00 10.45
C MET A 66 22.38 2.73 11.86
N VAL A 67 22.87 3.76 12.57
CA VAL A 67 23.31 3.65 13.97
C VAL A 67 22.14 3.30 14.88
N TYR A 68 20.99 3.94 14.70
CA TYR A 68 19.78 3.61 15.44
C TYR A 68 19.36 2.14 15.22
N TYR A 69 19.24 1.69 13.97
CA TYR A 69 18.84 0.32 13.66
C TYR A 69 19.87 -0.75 14.03
N ASN A 70 21.15 -0.40 14.11
CA ASN A 70 22.18 -1.32 14.62
C ASN A 70 21.94 -1.70 16.10
N THR A 71 21.34 -0.79 16.88
CA THR A 71 20.96 -1.04 18.27
C THR A 71 19.52 -1.53 18.41
N HIS A 72 18.67 -1.24 17.43
CA HIS A 72 17.23 -1.58 17.42
C HIS A 72 16.88 -2.49 16.23
N TRP A 73 17.61 -3.59 16.08
CA TRP A 73 17.46 -4.50 14.93
C TRP A 73 16.03 -5.06 14.79
N GLN A 74 15.37 -5.33 15.91
CA GLN A 74 13.99 -5.83 15.92
C GLN A 74 13.01 -4.83 15.27
N ILE A 75 13.20 -3.52 15.51
CA ILE A 75 12.38 -2.47 14.90
C ILE A 75 12.63 -2.40 13.39
N PHE A 76 13.89 -2.48 12.96
CA PHE A 76 14.24 -2.49 11.54
C PHE A 76 13.58 -3.67 10.80
N MET A 77 13.58 -4.85 11.42
CA MET A 77 13.02 -6.08 10.84
C MET A 77 11.53 -6.29 11.14
N GLU A 78 10.87 -5.42 11.92
CA GLU A 78 9.52 -5.65 12.42
C GLU A 78 8.53 -5.98 11.29
N ARG A 79 8.47 -5.12 10.26
CA ARG A 79 7.58 -5.33 9.10
C ARG A 79 7.92 -6.61 8.33
N ALA A 80 9.20 -6.92 8.16
CA ALA A 80 9.63 -8.14 7.48
C ALA A 80 9.33 -9.40 8.30
N ASN A 81 9.37 -9.32 9.63
CA ASN A 81 9.06 -10.44 10.52
C ASN A 81 7.56 -10.69 10.62
N VAL A 82 6.75 -9.62 10.67
CA VAL A 82 5.29 -9.71 10.74
C VAL A 82 4.68 -10.18 9.42
N LEU A 83 5.14 -9.61 8.29
CA LEU A 83 4.52 -9.84 6.98
C LEU A 83 5.24 -10.90 6.16
N GLY A 84 6.49 -11.21 6.48
CA GLY A 84 7.29 -12.16 5.72
C GLY A 84 6.81 -13.60 5.89
N ILE A 85 6.83 -14.37 4.80
CA ILE A 85 6.19 -15.70 4.72
C ILE A 85 7.05 -16.85 5.26
N LEU A 86 8.33 -16.61 5.52
CA LEU A 86 9.30 -17.66 5.84
C LEU A 86 9.15 -18.15 7.28
N GLY A 87 9.72 -19.33 7.57
CA GLY A 87 9.58 -20.00 8.87
C GLY A 87 10.08 -19.20 10.07
N SER A 88 11.11 -18.37 9.93
CA SER A 88 11.62 -17.49 10.99
C SER A 88 10.86 -16.16 11.11
N GLN A 89 9.81 -15.97 10.29
CA GLN A 89 8.96 -14.78 10.23
C GLN A 89 7.54 -15.19 10.67
N SER A 90 6.52 -15.07 9.82
CA SER A 90 5.16 -15.54 10.13
C SER A 90 4.99 -17.06 10.04
N GLY A 91 5.86 -17.76 9.30
CA GLY A 91 5.69 -19.17 8.97
C GLY A 91 4.52 -19.47 8.02
N TRP A 92 3.92 -18.43 7.41
CA TRP A 92 2.74 -18.54 6.56
C TRP A 92 2.89 -19.58 5.44
N LEU A 93 4.05 -19.65 4.78
CA LEU A 93 4.27 -20.55 3.65
C LEU A 93 4.09 -22.03 4.04
N ALA A 94 4.60 -22.42 5.21
CA ALA A 94 4.48 -23.79 5.71
C ALA A 94 3.05 -24.09 6.17
N GLN A 95 2.39 -23.13 6.82
CA GLN A 95 1.01 -23.26 7.28
C GLN A 95 0.05 -23.39 6.08
N GLU A 96 0.23 -22.58 5.05
CA GLU A 96 -0.60 -22.60 3.85
C GLU A 96 -0.40 -23.88 3.03
N ALA A 97 0.84 -24.36 2.93
CA ALA A 97 1.14 -25.66 2.33
C ALA A 97 0.43 -26.81 3.08
N ALA A 98 0.48 -26.80 4.41
CA ALA A 98 -0.22 -27.79 5.23
C ALA A 98 -1.75 -27.69 5.09
N ARG A 99 -2.31 -26.46 5.03
CA ARG A 99 -3.75 -26.20 4.89
C ARG A 99 -4.31 -26.65 3.54
N THR A 100 -3.56 -26.42 2.46
CA THR A 100 -3.99 -26.72 1.09
C THR A 100 -3.59 -28.12 0.61
N GLY A 101 -2.70 -28.80 1.34
CA GLY A 101 -2.09 -30.06 0.91
C GLY A 101 -1.08 -29.91 -0.23
N GLN A 102 -0.69 -28.69 -0.59
CA GLN A 102 0.29 -28.41 -1.63
C GLN A 102 1.73 -28.40 -1.08
N SER A 103 2.72 -28.51 -1.96
CA SER A 103 4.12 -28.28 -1.57
C SER A 103 4.38 -26.78 -1.35
N GLN A 104 5.32 -26.44 -0.47
CA GLN A 104 5.72 -25.03 -0.24
C GLN A 104 6.21 -24.36 -1.54
N THR A 105 6.88 -25.10 -2.44
CA THR A 105 7.29 -24.58 -3.74
C THR A 105 6.09 -24.20 -4.62
N ALA A 106 5.02 -25.00 -4.61
CA ALA A 106 3.81 -24.70 -5.37
C ALA A 106 3.09 -23.46 -4.81
N VAL A 107 2.96 -23.36 -3.48
CA VAL A 107 2.38 -22.19 -2.81
C VAL A 107 3.21 -20.93 -3.11
N PHE A 108 4.54 -21.02 -2.99
CA PHE A 108 5.42 -19.90 -3.31
C PHE A 108 5.35 -19.50 -4.78
N ALA A 109 5.33 -20.47 -5.71
CA ALA A 109 5.19 -20.18 -7.13
C ALA A 109 3.85 -19.49 -7.44
N HIS A 110 2.75 -19.93 -6.81
CA HIS A 110 1.46 -19.27 -6.92
C HIS A 110 1.55 -17.82 -6.42
N GLN A 111 2.14 -17.61 -5.24
CA GLN A 111 2.32 -16.29 -4.64
C GLN A 111 3.19 -15.37 -5.49
N PHE A 112 4.29 -15.90 -6.05
CA PHE A 112 5.14 -15.18 -6.99
C PHE A 112 4.36 -14.73 -8.22
N TRP A 113 3.55 -15.61 -8.81
CA TRP A 113 2.73 -15.26 -9.97
C TRP A 113 1.63 -14.25 -9.63
N GLN A 114 1.01 -14.34 -8.46
CA GLN A 114 0.06 -13.31 -7.99
C GLN A 114 0.72 -11.94 -7.88
N ALA A 115 1.95 -11.87 -7.34
CA ALA A 115 2.71 -10.63 -7.27
C ALA A 115 3.12 -10.12 -8.68
N ALA A 116 3.64 -11.00 -9.53
CA ALA A 116 4.14 -10.65 -10.85
C ALA A 116 3.03 -10.18 -11.80
N LEU A 117 1.83 -10.74 -11.66
CA LEU A 117 0.67 -10.43 -12.48
C LEU A 117 -0.24 -9.36 -11.85
N GLY A 118 0.14 -8.77 -10.72
CA GLY A 118 -0.64 -7.71 -10.05
C GLY A 118 -0.88 -6.48 -10.92
N TYR A 119 0.04 -6.14 -11.83
CA TYR A 119 -0.11 -5.03 -12.78
C TYR A 119 -0.94 -5.39 -14.02
N THR A 120 -1.37 -6.65 -14.17
CA THR A 120 -1.98 -7.08 -15.44
C THR A 120 -3.32 -7.75 -15.21
N VAL A 121 -3.35 -8.86 -14.49
CA VAL A 121 -4.55 -9.71 -14.40
C VAL A 121 -4.94 -10.06 -12.98
N THR A 122 -4.00 -10.11 -12.03
CA THR A 122 -4.32 -10.47 -10.65
C THR A 122 -4.93 -9.26 -9.94
N LEU A 123 -6.08 -9.49 -9.31
CA LEU A 123 -6.82 -8.46 -8.59
C LEU A 123 -6.12 -8.16 -7.26
N ASP A 124 -6.07 -6.89 -6.87
CA ASP A 124 -5.69 -6.49 -5.52
C ASP A 124 -6.83 -6.81 -4.55
N THR A 125 -6.66 -7.90 -3.82
CA THR A 125 -7.52 -8.35 -2.72
C THR A 125 -6.90 -8.06 -1.36
N SER A 126 -5.85 -7.23 -1.30
CA SER A 126 -5.17 -6.91 -0.06
C SER A 126 -6.08 -6.10 0.87
N PRO A 127 -5.91 -6.22 2.20
CA PRO A 127 -6.76 -5.50 3.15
C PRO A 127 -6.56 -3.97 3.10
N SER A 128 -5.50 -3.45 2.48
CA SER A 128 -5.20 -2.01 2.58
C SER A 128 -6.10 -1.12 1.74
N TYR A 129 -6.40 -1.54 0.51
CA TYR A 129 -7.25 -0.78 -0.42
C TYR A 129 -8.33 -1.65 -1.04
N ARG A 130 -8.02 -2.92 -1.33
CA ARG A 130 -8.95 -3.90 -1.88
C ARG A 130 -9.83 -3.40 -3.05
N PRO A 131 -9.26 -2.75 -4.09
CA PRO A 131 -10.05 -2.20 -5.18
C PRO A 131 -10.64 -3.30 -6.10
N MET A 132 -10.28 -4.57 -5.90
CA MET A 132 -10.78 -5.73 -6.66
C MET A 132 -10.54 -5.62 -8.18
N VAL A 133 -9.49 -4.89 -8.56
CA VAL A 133 -9.01 -4.72 -9.94
C VAL A 133 -7.48 -4.90 -9.97
N PRO A 134 -6.87 -5.16 -11.15
CA PRO A 134 -5.43 -5.07 -11.30
C PRO A 134 -4.90 -3.66 -11.01
N LEU A 135 -3.61 -3.54 -10.69
CA LEU A 135 -3.00 -2.28 -10.25
C LEU A 135 -2.95 -1.19 -11.33
N ILE A 136 -3.06 -1.56 -12.60
CA ILE A 136 -3.19 -0.62 -13.72
C ILE A 136 -4.29 -1.12 -14.67
N GLY A 137 -4.89 -0.20 -15.42
CA GLY A 137 -5.97 -0.54 -16.36
C GLY A 137 -5.50 -1.44 -17.51
N PHE A 138 -6.46 -2.14 -18.13
CA PHE A 138 -6.21 -3.13 -19.20
C PHE A 138 -5.31 -2.63 -20.34
N ILE A 139 -5.56 -1.42 -20.89
CA ILE A 139 -4.75 -0.88 -21.99
C ILE A 139 -3.29 -0.64 -21.54
N PRO A 140 -3.04 0.10 -20.43
CA PRO A 140 -1.70 0.16 -19.82
C PRO A 140 -1.06 -1.21 -19.58
N SER A 141 -1.81 -2.22 -19.14
CA SER A 141 -1.28 -3.58 -18.92
C SER A 141 -0.78 -4.23 -20.20
N VAL A 142 -1.51 -4.11 -21.32
CA VAL A 142 -1.05 -4.64 -22.62
C VAL A 142 0.24 -3.93 -23.06
N LEU A 143 0.27 -2.61 -22.94
CA LEU A 143 1.45 -1.80 -23.26
C LEU A 143 2.64 -2.16 -22.37
N LEU A 144 2.41 -2.40 -21.07
CA LEU A 144 3.41 -2.87 -20.13
C LEU A 144 4.03 -4.19 -20.59
N VAL A 145 3.22 -5.17 -20.99
CA VAL A 145 3.71 -6.48 -21.47
C VAL A 145 4.61 -6.31 -22.69
N VAL A 146 4.19 -5.49 -23.68
CA VAL A 146 5.03 -5.17 -24.85
C VAL A 146 6.33 -4.48 -24.41
N GLY A 147 6.25 -3.56 -23.46
CA GLY A 147 7.39 -2.87 -22.87
C GLY A 147 8.39 -3.80 -22.19
N VAL A 148 7.90 -4.75 -21.39
CA VAL A 148 8.72 -5.79 -20.73
C VAL A 148 9.40 -6.66 -21.77
N ILE A 149 8.65 -7.15 -22.78
CA ILE A 149 9.20 -7.95 -23.88
C ILE A 149 10.32 -7.16 -24.59
N THR A 150 10.07 -5.90 -24.91
CA THR A 150 11.05 -5.01 -25.56
C THR A 150 12.29 -4.82 -24.70
N ALA A 151 12.11 -4.58 -23.40
CA ALA A 151 13.20 -4.40 -22.45
C ALA A 151 14.04 -5.67 -22.29
N VAL A 152 13.42 -6.85 -22.32
CA VAL A 152 14.12 -8.15 -22.27
C VAL A 152 14.95 -8.36 -23.54
N PHE A 153 14.42 -8.08 -24.73
CA PHE A 153 15.20 -8.15 -25.97
C PHE A 153 16.38 -7.15 -25.99
N HIS A 154 16.21 -6.01 -25.33
CA HIS A 154 17.23 -4.97 -25.20
C HIS A 154 17.96 -5.01 -23.85
N PHE A 155 17.98 -6.17 -23.19
CA PHE A 155 18.52 -6.32 -21.83
C PHE A 155 20.00 -5.90 -21.71
N ARG A 156 20.77 -5.86 -22.81
CA ARG A 156 22.17 -5.39 -22.77
C ARG A 156 22.29 -3.88 -22.51
N GLN A 157 21.20 -3.12 -22.65
CA GLN A 157 21.18 -1.67 -22.45
C GLN A 157 20.83 -1.36 -20.99
N LEU A 158 21.69 -0.59 -20.30
CA LEU A 158 21.55 -0.29 -18.87
C LEU A 158 20.19 0.30 -18.49
N ARG A 159 19.60 1.12 -19.36
CA ARG A 159 18.25 1.69 -19.16
C ARG A 159 17.15 0.62 -19.02
N HIS A 160 17.22 -0.47 -19.79
CA HIS A 160 16.24 -1.55 -19.72
C HIS A 160 16.51 -2.46 -18.53
N GLN A 161 17.79 -2.70 -18.20
CA GLN A 161 18.18 -3.42 -16.98
C GLN A 161 17.63 -2.75 -15.74
N LEU A 162 17.79 -1.43 -15.62
CA LEU A 162 17.27 -0.65 -14.50
C LEU A 162 15.76 -0.87 -14.31
N LEU A 163 14.97 -0.75 -15.38
CA LEU A 163 13.52 -0.91 -15.31
C LEU A 163 13.12 -2.34 -14.90
N LEU A 164 13.75 -3.35 -15.51
CA LEU A 164 13.45 -4.76 -15.22
C LEU A 164 13.86 -5.14 -13.80
N ILE A 165 15.03 -4.70 -13.33
CA ILE A 165 15.52 -4.94 -11.97
C ILE A 165 14.61 -4.26 -10.96
N TRP A 166 14.21 -3.01 -11.20
CA TRP A 166 13.32 -2.28 -10.29
C TRP A 166 12.00 -3.04 -10.11
N VAL A 167 11.37 -3.43 -11.22
CA VAL A 167 10.14 -4.24 -11.19
C VAL A 167 10.36 -5.59 -10.53
N ALA A 168 11.42 -6.33 -10.90
CA ALA A 168 11.69 -7.67 -10.38
C ALA A 168 11.98 -7.67 -8.86
N VAL A 169 12.84 -6.76 -8.38
CA VAL A 169 13.14 -6.63 -6.94
C VAL A 169 11.88 -6.28 -6.17
N THR A 170 11.03 -5.40 -6.71
CA THR A 170 9.76 -5.05 -6.06
C THR A 170 8.81 -6.25 -6.01
N ILE A 171 8.62 -6.98 -7.12
CA ILE A 171 7.79 -8.19 -7.17
C ILE A 171 8.29 -9.23 -6.17
N ILE A 172 9.60 -9.44 -6.06
CA ILE A 172 10.16 -10.45 -5.16
C ILE A 172 10.03 -10.03 -3.70
N PHE A 173 10.53 -8.84 -3.34
CA PHE A 173 10.71 -8.46 -1.94
C PHE A 173 9.52 -7.69 -1.33
N ALA A 174 8.77 -6.94 -2.14
CA ALA A 174 7.54 -6.25 -1.71
C ALA A 174 6.26 -6.99 -2.10
N GLY A 175 6.37 -8.09 -2.85
CA GLY A 175 5.27 -8.98 -3.21
C GLY A 175 5.49 -10.40 -2.70
N ALA A 176 6.18 -11.23 -3.48
CA ALA A 176 6.26 -12.68 -3.33
C ALA A 176 6.80 -13.18 -1.98
N LEU A 177 7.64 -12.42 -1.28
CA LEU A 177 8.19 -12.78 0.03
C LEU A 177 7.33 -12.28 1.20
N LEU A 178 6.26 -11.55 0.92
CA LEU A 178 5.34 -11.01 1.91
C LEU A 178 3.94 -11.61 1.72
N ASP A 179 3.15 -11.55 2.78
CA ASP A 179 1.77 -12.01 2.77
C ASP A 179 0.87 -11.25 1.77
N ASN A 180 -0.18 -11.91 1.30
CA ASN A 180 -1.28 -11.30 0.54
C ASN A 180 -0.87 -10.45 -0.71
N PRO A 181 0.00 -10.92 -1.63
CA PRO A 181 0.20 -10.23 -2.90
C PRO A 181 -0.97 -10.49 -3.89
N PRO A 182 -1.24 -9.56 -4.83
CA PRO A 182 -0.65 -8.24 -4.94
C PRO A 182 -1.21 -7.28 -3.89
N ASN A 183 -0.37 -6.34 -3.45
CA ASN A 183 -0.76 -5.31 -2.51
C ASN A 183 -0.30 -3.94 -3.01
N ALA A 184 -1.24 -3.07 -3.39
CA ALA A 184 -0.95 -1.82 -4.07
C ALA A 184 0.02 -0.92 -3.30
N HIS A 185 -0.11 -0.75 -1.98
CA HIS A 185 0.80 0.15 -1.24
C HIS A 185 2.25 -0.34 -1.28
N ARG A 186 2.48 -1.65 -1.35
CA ARG A 186 3.83 -2.25 -1.40
C ARG A 186 4.40 -2.19 -2.81
N LEU A 187 3.57 -2.52 -3.80
CA LEU A 187 3.97 -2.57 -5.20
C LEU A 187 4.08 -1.17 -5.84
N LEU A 188 3.44 -0.14 -5.27
CA LEU A 188 3.49 1.24 -5.74
C LEU A 188 4.92 1.76 -5.99
N ILE A 189 5.92 1.26 -5.25
CA ILE A 189 7.33 1.65 -5.44
C ILE A 189 7.86 1.33 -6.84
N ALA A 190 7.34 0.31 -7.53
CA ALA A 190 7.72 0.00 -8.91
C ALA A 190 6.91 0.76 -9.96
N LEU A 191 5.87 1.52 -9.56
CA LEU A 191 4.98 2.21 -10.50
C LEU A 191 5.74 3.10 -11.50
N PRO A 192 6.78 3.87 -11.12
CA PRO A 192 7.54 4.65 -12.11
C PRO A 192 8.20 3.78 -13.18
N ALA A 193 8.81 2.64 -12.79
CA ALA A 193 9.41 1.71 -13.74
C ALA A 193 8.35 1.04 -14.62
N VAL A 194 7.21 0.67 -14.03
CA VAL A 194 6.06 0.12 -14.75
C VAL A 194 5.56 1.11 -15.79
N MET A 195 5.35 2.38 -15.43
CA MET A 195 4.91 3.42 -16.36
C MET A 195 5.94 3.70 -17.47
N LEU A 196 7.23 3.67 -17.16
CA LEU A 196 8.29 3.78 -18.16
C LEU A 196 8.30 2.58 -19.12
N LEU A 197 8.09 1.35 -18.62
CA LEU A 197 7.95 0.17 -19.48
C LEU A 197 6.67 0.26 -20.34
N THR A 198 5.56 0.70 -19.78
CA THR A 198 4.33 1.00 -20.54
C THR A 198 4.61 2.00 -21.66
N ALA A 199 5.37 3.06 -21.39
CA ALA A 199 5.77 4.04 -22.40
C ALA A 199 6.71 3.43 -23.47
N VAL A 200 7.63 2.54 -23.08
CA VAL A 200 8.47 1.78 -24.03
C VAL A 200 7.60 0.91 -24.95
N GLY A 201 6.60 0.22 -24.39
CA GLY A 201 5.67 -0.60 -25.18
C GLY A 201 4.83 0.24 -26.15
N LEU A 202 4.32 1.39 -25.69
CA LEU A 202 3.61 2.34 -26.54
C LEU A 202 4.50 2.85 -27.68
N ASN A 203 5.73 3.27 -27.37
CA ASN A 203 6.69 3.71 -28.36
C ASN A 203 7.00 2.60 -29.39
N GLN A 204 7.17 1.36 -28.93
CA GLN A 204 7.42 0.23 -29.82
C GLN A 204 6.26 0.01 -30.79
N LEU A 205 5.01 0.04 -30.33
CA LEU A 205 3.84 -0.10 -31.20
C LEU A 205 3.70 1.08 -32.19
N LEU A 206 3.97 2.30 -31.72
CA LEU A 206 3.94 3.47 -32.59
C LEU A 206 4.96 3.40 -33.72
N THR A 207 6.18 2.97 -33.44
CA THR A 207 7.21 2.83 -34.49
C THR A 207 6.85 1.79 -35.55
N LEU A 208 5.97 0.83 -35.23
CA LEU A 208 5.46 -0.14 -36.21
C LEU A 208 4.37 0.47 -37.10
N ILE A 209 3.53 1.36 -36.56
CA ILE A 209 2.40 1.98 -37.30
C ILE A 209 2.86 3.22 -38.07
N TRP A 210 3.70 4.04 -37.44
CA TRP A 210 4.32 5.24 -37.99
C TRP A 210 5.84 5.10 -37.89
N PRO A 211 6.48 4.44 -38.88
CA PRO A 211 7.92 4.39 -38.97
C PRO A 211 8.46 5.83 -39.00
N THR A 212 9.08 6.24 -37.91
CA THR A 212 9.74 7.55 -37.84
C THR A 212 11.12 7.42 -38.43
N ASP A 213 11.51 8.40 -39.24
CA ASP A 213 12.88 8.48 -39.72
C ASP A 213 13.81 8.63 -38.50
N PRO A 214 14.77 7.72 -38.28
CA PRO A 214 15.66 7.75 -37.11
C PRO A 214 16.44 9.07 -36.99
N THR A 215 16.56 9.83 -38.07
CA THR A 215 17.18 11.16 -38.06
C THR A 215 16.32 12.23 -37.37
N GLN A 216 15.00 12.07 -37.32
CA GLN A 216 14.06 13.01 -36.67
C GLN A 216 13.76 12.62 -35.21
N ALA A 217 13.99 11.38 -34.81
CA ALA A 217 13.68 10.85 -33.47
C ALA A 217 14.46 11.51 -32.32
N ASN A 218 15.59 12.17 -32.61
CA ASN A 218 16.43 12.85 -31.63
C ASN A 218 16.24 14.38 -31.60
N SER A 219 15.35 14.92 -32.43
CA SER A 219 15.03 16.35 -32.38
C SER A 219 14.17 16.62 -31.15
N PRO A 220 14.60 17.48 -30.19
CA PRO A 220 13.72 17.89 -29.11
C PRO A 220 12.44 18.47 -29.71
N ILE A 221 11.29 18.18 -29.09
CA ILE A 221 9.99 18.77 -29.44
C ILE A 221 10.15 20.29 -29.25
N SER A 222 10.57 20.97 -30.32
CA SER A 222 11.04 22.35 -30.23
C SER A 222 9.90 23.35 -30.37
N ASN A 223 8.74 22.92 -30.91
CA ASN A 223 7.59 23.78 -31.17
C ASN A 223 6.26 23.12 -30.76
N LEU A 224 5.33 23.91 -30.23
CA LEU A 224 3.94 23.47 -29.93
C LEU A 224 3.24 22.85 -31.15
N GLN A 225 3.61 23.25 -32.37
CA GLN A 225 3.05 22.70 -33.61
C GLN A 225 3.43 21.23 -33.86
N SER A 226 4.59 20.74 -33.38
CA SER A 226 4.94 19.32 -33.52
C SER A 226 4.15 18.42 -32.57
N LEU A 227 3.69 18.95 -31.42
CA LEU A 227 2.72 18.28 -30.54
C LEU A 227 1.34 18.12 -31.20
N LEU A 228 1.00 19.01 -32.14
CA LEU A 228 -0.23 18.97 -32.93
C LEU A 228 -0.12 18.10 -34.19
N SER A 229 1.03 17.47 -34.45
CA SER A 229 1.10 16.45 -35.49
C SER A 229 0.13 15.31 -35.16
N THR A 230 -0.56 14.77 -36.18
CA THR A 230 -1.60 13.74 -36.01
C THR A 230 -1.22 12.59 -35.05
N PRO A 231 0.00 11.97 -35.11
CA PRO A 231 0.34 10.90 -34.19
C PRO A 231 0.49 11.37 -32.73
N HIS A 232 1.09 12.54 -32.50
CA HIS A 232 1.25 13.09 -31.15
C HIS A 232 -0.09 13.53 -30.56
N ALA A 233 -0.97 14.11 -31.37
CA ALA A 233 -2.32 14.47 -30.94
C ALA A 233 -3.14 13.23 -30.53
N LEU A 234 -3.08 12.14 -31.32
CA LEU A 234 -3.73 10.87 -30.98
C LEU A 234 -3.18 10.26 -29.69
N LEU A 235 -1.86 10.33 -29.49
CA LEU A 235 -1.23 9.86 -28.25
C LEU A 235 -1.63 10.67 -27.03
N LEU A 236 -1.59 12.00 -27.13
CA LEU A 236 -2.07 12.87 -26.07
C LEU A 236 -3.53 12.59 -25.76
N THR A 237 -4.35 12.35 -26.78
CA THR A 237 -5.77 12.00 -26.62
C THR A 237 -5.93 10.67 -25.88
N LEU A 238 -5.20 9.63 -26.30
CA LEU A 238 -5.21 8.33 -25.62
C LEU A 238 -4.76 8.47 -24.16
N LEU A 239 -3.68 9.19 -23.90
CA LEU A 239 -3.18 9.43 -22.53
C LEU A 239 -4.20 10.17 -21.68
N LEU A 240 -4.85 11.20 -22.21
CA LEU A 240 -5.91 11.93 -21.52
C LEU A 240 -7.12 11.05 -21.22
N LEU A 241 -7.53 10.20 -22.17
CA LEU A 241 -8.62 9.25 -21.97
C LEU A 241 -8.30 8.23 -20.87
N LEU A 242 -7.09 7.65 -20.90
CA LEU A 242 -6.65 6.70 -19.88
C LEU A 242 -6.56 7.36 -18.50
N THR A 243 -5.96 8.55 -18.43
CA THR A 243 -5.85 9.32 -17.17
C THR A 243 -7.22 9.68 -16.62
N THR A 244 -8.13 10.16 -17.48
CA THR A 244 -9.50 10.52 -17.08
C THR A 244 -10.25 9.29 -16.57
N ARG A 245 -10.08 8.13 -17.21
CA ARG A 245 -10.66 6.87 -16.75
C ARG A 245 -10.14 6.50 -15.36
N ASP A 246 -8.83 6.55 -15.14
CA ASP A 246 -8.23 6.18 -13.85
C ASP A 246 -8.63 7.16 -12.74
N LEU A 247 -8.70 8.46 -13.03
CA LEU A 247 -9.22 9.47 -12.10
C LEU A 247 -10.70 9.24 -11.76
N THR A 248 -11.52 8.94 -12.77
CA THR A 248 -12.96 8.65 -12.57
C THR A 248 -13.14 7.38 -11.74
N PHE A 249 -12.32 6.36 -11.97
CA PHE A 249 -12.33 5.14 -11.15
C PHE A 249 -11.96 5.46 -9.70
N TYR A 250 -10.82 6.13 -9.47
CA TYR A 250 -10.32 6.36 -8.12
C TYR A 250 -11.22 7.31 -7.30
N PHE A 251 -11.58 8.46 -7.85
CA PHE A 251 -12.38 9.47 -7.13
C PHE A 251 -13.89 9.25 -7.22
N GLY A 252 -14.36 8.43 -8.16
CA GLY A 252 -15.75 8.06 -8.35
C GLY A 252 -16.02 6.63 -7.86
N THR A 253 -15.86 5.65 -8.76
CA THR A 253 -16.30 4.26 -8.55
C THR A 253 -15.74 3.62 -7.28
N TYR A 254 -14.43 3.77 -7.03
CA TYR A 254 -13.77 3.18 -5.87
C TYR A 254 -14.20 3.86 -4.57
N ARG A 255 -14.17 5.19 -4.53
CA ARG A 255 -14.58 5.98 -3.35
C ARG A 255 -16.06 5.81 -2.99
N GLN A 256 -16.92 5.72 -4.00
CA GLN A 256 -18.38 5.61 -3.83
C GLN A 256 -18.85 4.16 -3.78
N ALA A 257 -17.94 3.18 -3.67
CA ALA A 257 -18.32 1.80 -3.55
C ALA A 257 -19.24 1.60 -2.33
N THR A 258 -20.37 0.92 -2.55
CA THR A 258 -21.31 0.55 -1.48
C THR A 258 -21.34 -0.97 -1.35
N PRO A 259 -21.03 -1.52 -0.17
CA PRO A 259 -20.58 -0.81 1.03
C PRO A 259 -19.15 -0.24 0.89
N PRO A 260 -18.77 0.75 1.73
CA PRO A 260 -17.40 1.27 1.76
C PRO A 260 -16.37 0.16 1.98
N THR A 261 -15.17 0.35 1.43
CA THR A 261 -14.08 -0.62 1.59
C THR A 261 -13.31 -0.33 2.87
N PHE A 262 -13.57 -1.11 3.92
CA PHE A 262 -12.74 -1.12 5.13
C PHE A 262 -11.71 -2.24 5.08
N ALA A 263 -10.59 -2.03 5.77
CA ALA A 263 -9.49 -2.99 5.81
C ALA A 263 -9.88 -4.28 6.53
N ASP A 264 -10.64 -4.14 7.60
CA ASP A 264 -11.19 -5.23 8.39
C ASP A 264 -12.44 -4.76 9.13
N ARG A 265 -13.10 -5.70 9.81
CA ARG A 265 -14.30 -5.43 10.61
C ARG A 265 -14.06 -4.44 11.75
N ASN A 266 -12.90 -4.45 12.39
CA ASN A 266 -12.62 -3.56 13.51
C ASN A 266 -12.46 -2.11 13.04
N THR A 267 -11.90 -1.90 11.85
CA THR A 267 -11.82 -0.59 11.20
C THR A 267 -13.22 -0.06 10.89
N GLU A 268 -14.12 -0.92 10.40
CA GLU A 268 -15.53 -0.54 10.16
C GLU A 268 -16.26 -0.23 11.47
N ILE A 269 -16.10 -1.05 12.51
CA ILE A 269 -16.66 -0.78 13.85
C ILE A 269 -16.18 0.57 14.37
N ALA A 270 -14.87 0.86 14.25
CA ALA A 270 -14.29 2.10 14.75
C ALA A 270 -14.86 3.34 14.05
N ASP A 271 -15.01 3.27 12.73
CA ASP A 271 -15.60 4.31 11.90
C ASP A 271 -17.07 4.51 12.27
N GLY A 272 -17.86 3.42 12.29
CA GLY A 272 -19.28 3.46 12.63
C GLY A 272 -19.55 3.94 14.06
N VAL A 273 -18.73 3.53 15.04
CA VAL A 273 -18.81 4.03 16.42
C VAL A 273 -18.53 5.53 16.47
N ALA A 274 -17.50 6.00 15.77
CA ALA A 274 -17.17 7.42 15.77
C ALA A 274 -18.27 8.25 15.08
N ASP A 275 -18.78 7.80 13.94
CA ASP A 275 -19.89 8.44 13.25
C ASP A 275 -21.14 8.51 14.13
N TYR A 276 -21.48 7.39 14.80
CA TYR A 276 -22.61 7.32 15.73
C TYR A 276 -22.42 8.27 16.93
N LEU A 277 -21.25 8.28 17.57
CA LEU A 277 -20.95 9.18 18.68
C LEU A 277 -21.05 10.64 18.27
N ASN A 278 -20.66 10.98 17.04
CA ASN A 278 -20.79 12.33 16.49
C ASN A 278 -22.24 12.76 16.20
N THR A 279 -23.20 11.82 16.20
CA THR A 279 -24.64 12.16 16.10
C THR A 279 -25.28 12.52 17.43
N LEU A 280 -24.60 12.27 18.55
CA LEU A 280 -25.14 12.52 19.89
C LEU A 280 -25.01 14.01 20.24
N ASP A 281 -26.15 14.67 20.43
CA ASP A 281 -26.20 16.07 20.85
C ASP A 281 -25.99 16.22 22.37
N GLY A 282 -25.08 17.12 22.77
CA GLY A 282 -24.79 17.44 24.17
C GLY A 282 -23.68 16.58 24.79
N ASP A 283 -23.63 16.56 26.12
CA ASP A 283 -22.58 15.87 26.86
C ASP A 283 -22.98 14.41 27.15
N TRP A 284 -22.22 13.45 26.62
CA TRP A 284 -22.47 12.02 26.76
C TRP A 284 -21.27 11.29 27.36
N THR A 285 -21.56 10.21 28.09
CA THR A 285 -20.57 9.22 28.54
C THR A 285 -20.82 7.91 27.81
N ALA A 286 -19.83 7.41 27.10
CA ALA A 286 -19.88 6.18 26.32
C ALA A 286 -19.17 5.03 27.04
N TYR A 287 -19.85 3.89 27.14
CA TYR A 287 -19.32 2.64 27.66
C TYR A 287 -19.27 1.61 26.53
N PHE A 288 -18.07 1.20 26.15
CA PHE A 288 -17.80 0.32 25.03
C PHE A 288 -17.56 -1.13 25.50
N TYR A 289 -18.53 -1.99 25.25
CA TYR A 289 -18.46 -3.44 25.40
C TYR A 289 -17.83 -4.04 24.15
N GLY A 290 -16.56 -3.68 23.92
CA GLY A 290 -15.72 -4.17 22.83
C GLY A 290 -14.65 -5.19 23.24
N PRO A 291 -14.01 -5.07 24.42
CA PRO A 291 -12.97 -6.00 24.81
C PRO A 291 -13.47 -7.45 24.92
N PRO A 292 -12.60 -8.44 24.59
CA PRO A 292 -11.22 -8.28 24.11
C PRO A 292 -11.09 -8.08 22.59
N SER A 293 -12.20 -8.05 21.85
CA SER A 293 -12.19 -7.99 20.38
C SER A 293 -11.68 -6.65 19.85
N MET A 294 -12.00 -5.55 20.54
CA MET A 294 -11.60 -4.20 20.20
C MET A 294 -11.65 -3.29 21.43
N TYR A 295 -10.85 -2.24 21.45
CA TYR A 295 -10.76 -1.29 22.57
C TYR A 295 -11.04 0.13 22.08
N VAL A 296 -11.48 1.03 22.96
CA VAL A 296 -11.72 2.45 22.62
C VAL A 296 -10.43 3.18 22.19
N SER A 297 -9.26 2.63 22.52
CA SER A 297 -7.96 3.14 22.07
C SER A 297 -7.66 2.85 20.59
N PHE A 298 -8.55 2.17 19.87
CA PHE A 298 -8.38 1.93 18.44
C PHE A 298 -8.30 3.28 17.71
N PRO A 299 -7.21 3.60 16.98
CA PRO A 299 -6.87 4.98 16.59
C PRO A 299 -7.94 5.75 15.80
N THR A 300 -8.81 5.07 15.06
CA THR A 300 -9.88 5.71 14.30
C THR A 300 -10.91 6.42 15.19
N ILE A 301 -11.26 5.84 16.35
CA ILE A 301 -12.27 6.43 17.26
C ILE A 301 -11.82 7.82 17.77
N PRO A 302 -10.66 7.97 18.47
CA PRO A 302 -10.24 9.27 18.97
C PRO A 302 -9.87 10.26 17.85
N PHE A 303 -9.57 9.77 16.64
CA PHE A 303 -9.31 10.65 15.50
C PHE A 303 -10.60 11.31 14.97
N LEU A 304 -11.69 10.56 14.88
CA LEU A 304 -12.97 11.00 14.30
C LEU A 304 -13.96 11.57 15.32
N ALA A 305 -14.01 11.01 16.54
CA ALA A 305 -14.92 11.42 17.61
C ALA A 305 -14.19 12.22 18.69
N GLN A 306 -13.69 13.41 18.33
CA GLN A 306 -12.82 14.21 19.21
C GLN A 306 -13.49 14.71 20.50
N ALA A 307 -14.83 14.71 20.57
CA ALA A 307 -15.57 15.03 21.79
C ALA A 307 -15.56 13.89 22.83
N PHE A 308 -15.11 12.70 22.44
CA PHE A 308 -15.04 11.52 23.29
C PHE A 308 -13.57 11.14 23.55
N GLU A 309 -13.14 11.38 24.78
CA GLU A 309 -11.78 11.10 25.25
C GLU A 309 -11.75 9.82 26.09
N ALA A 310 -10.86 8.90 25.69
CA ALA A 310 -10.64 7.65 26.40
C ALA A 310 -10.23 7.91 27.85
N GLY A 311 -10.96 7.33 28.80
CA GLY A 311 -10.74 7.51 30.24
C GLY A 311 -11.37 8.75 30.86
N THR A 312 -12.00 9.62 30.05
CA THR A 312 -12.74 10.80 30.54
C THR A 312 -14.25 10.60 30.40
N ASN A 313 -14.71 10.36 29.17
CA ASN A 313 -16.12 10.15 28.83
C ASN A 313 -16.31 9.03 27.80
N LEU A 314 -15.26 8.25 27.52
CA LEU A 314 -15.30 7.05 26.71
C LEU A 314 -14.50 5.95 27.42
N PHE A 315 -15.15 4.83 27.75
CA PHE A 315 -14.59 3.79 28.59
C PHE A 315 -14.76 2.40 28.00
N ASP A 316 -13.74 1.55 28.11
CA ASP A 316 -13.86 0.12 27.87
C ASP A 316 -14.57 -0.58 29.03
N VAL A 317 -15.39 -1.60 28.73
CA VAL A 317 -16.03 -2.48 29.73
C VAL A 317 -15.46 -3.90 29.60
N ASP A 318 -14.47 -4.19 30.44
CA ASP A 318 -13.68 -5.43 30.36
C ASP A 318 -14.46 -6.69 30.78
N ALA A 319 -15.41 -6.57 31.70
CA ALA A 319 -16.18 -7.70 32.22
C ALA A 319 -17.64 -7.32 32.47
N THR A 320 -18.52 -8.31 32.40
CA THR A 320 -19.97 -8.16 32.58
C THR A 320 -20.37 -7.68 33.98
N ASP A 321 -19.54 -8.00 34.98
CA ASP A 321 -19.72 -7.62 36.39
C ASP A 321 -18.82 -6.44 36.81
N ALA A 322 -18.08 -5.84 35.87
CA ALA A 322 -17.23 -4.70 36.16
C ALA A 322 -18.08 -3.51 36.65
N SER A 323 -17.64 -2.90 37.75
CA SER A 323 -18.18 -1.60 38.16
C SER A 323 -17.90 -0.59 37.06
N LEU A 324 -18.95 -0.06 36.44
CA LEU A 324 -18.82 0.99 35.45
C LEU A 324 -18.12 2.22 36.07
N PRO A 325 -17.16 2.84 35.36
CA PRO A 325 -16.65 4.14 35.75
C PRO A 325 -17.81 5.14 35.95
N PRO A 326 -17.75 6.05 36.92
CA PRO A 326 -18.80 7.04 37.11
C PRO A 326 -19.05 7.82 35.82
N ALA A 327 -20.31 7.97 35.43
CA ALA A 327 -20.65 8.75 34.25
C ALA A 327 -20.23 10.21 34.48
N ALA A 328 -19.45 10.77 33.55
CA ALA A 328 -19.05 12.17 33.60
C ALA A 328 -20.22 13.11 33.31
N THR A 329 -21.29 12.58 32.69
CA THR A 329 -22.41 13.34 32.15
C THR A 329 -23.75 12.68 32.54
N PRO A 330 -24.88 13.42 32.45
CA PRO A 330 -26.21 12.85 32.71
C PRO A 330 -26.57 11.77 31.69
N HIS A 331 -26.32 12.03 30.41
CA HIS A 331 -26.64 11.12 29.31
C HIS A 331 -25.55 10.05 29.15
N ARG A 332 -25.97 8.81 28.90
CA ARG A 332 -25.08 7.65 28.80
C ARG A 332 -25.41 6.83 27.59
N VAL A 333 -24.39 6.31 26.93
CA VAL A 333 -24.58 5.37 25.83
C VAL A 333 -23.74 4.11 26.07
N PHE A 334 -24.35 2.95 25.84
CA PHE A 334 -23.69 1.67 25.96
C PHE A 334 -23.60 1.04 24.58
N ILE A 335 -22.38 0.84 24.09
CA ILE A 335 -22.10 0.34 22.75
C ILE A 335 -21.62 -1.10 22.88
N PHE A 336 -22.29 -2.04 22.22
CA PHE A 336 -21.99 -3.47 22.30
C PHE A 336 -21.60 -4.03 20.95
N LEU A 337 -20.49 -4.77 20.93
CA LEU A 337 -20.21 -5.63 19.79
C LEU A 337 -21.14 -6.86 19.80
N PRO A 338 -21.43 -7.46 18.63
CA PRO A 338 -22.25 -8.67 18.52
C PRO A 338 -21.89 -9.79 19.47
N GLU A 339 -20.60 -10.01 19.71
CA GLU A 339 -20.08 -11.03 20.62
C GLU A 339 -20.43 -10.76 22.09
N ARG A 340 -20.73 -9.51 22.44
CA ARG A 340 -21.07 -9.04 23.79
C ARG A 340 -22.58 -8.75 23.93
N SER A 341 -23.40 -9.10 22.93
CA SER A 341 -24.85 -8.82 22.92
C SER A 341 -25.63 -9.47 24.08
N GLY A 342 -25.12 -10.55 24.66
CA GLY A 342 -25.74 -11.20 25.84
C GLY A 342 -25.85 -10.28 27.07
N GLU A 343 -25.08 -9.20 27.11
CA GLU A 343 -24.97 -8.30 28.27
C GLU A 343 -25.95 -7.12 28.21
N ILE A 344 -26.60 -6.93 27.06
CA ILE A 344 -27.60 -5.86 26.85
C ILE A 344 -28.72 -5.96 27.90
N SER A 345 -29.20 -7.17 28.20
CA SER A 345 -30.29 -7.40 29.15
C SER A 345 -29.96 -6.93 30.58
N ALA A 346 -28.69 -7.06 31.00
CA ALA A 346 -28.24 -6.60 32.31
C ALA A 346 -28.25 -5.06 32.38
N VAL A 347 -27.76 -4.41 31.32
CA VAL A 347 -27.78 -2.94 31.22
C VAL A 347 -29.20 -2.40 31.15
N GLN A 348 -30.10 -3.03 30.40
CA GLN A 348 -31.52 -2.67 30.35
C GLN A 348 -32.21 -2.84 31.71
N THR A 349 -31.81 -3.83 32.51
CA THR A 349 -32.35 -3.99 33.86
C THR A 349 -31.88 -2.87 34.79
N GLN A 350 -30.64 -2.41 34.64
CA GLN A 350 -30.08 -1.33 35.43
C GLN A 350 -30.58 0.06 34.99
N PHE A 351 -30.83 0.23 33.69
CA PHE A 351 -31.26 1.48 33.07
C PHE A 351 -32.48 1.22 32.18
N PRO A 352 -33.70 1.06 32.75
CA PRO A 352 -34.87 0.61 32.00
C PRO A 352 -35.42 1.62 30.98
N ASP A 353 -35.08 2.90 31.13
CA ASP A 353 -35.64 4.00 30.31
C ASP A 353 -34.87 4.26 29.02
N GLY A 354 -33.88 3.43 28.68
CA GLY A 354 -33.05 3.63 27.50
C GLY A 354 -33.65 3.08 26.20
N ASN A 355 -33.11 3.55 25.07
CA ASN A 355 -33.54 3.19 23.73
C ASN A 355 -32.45 2.43 22.96
N MET A 356 -32.83 1.35 22.28
CA MET A 356 -31.89 0.48 21.57
C MET A 356 -31.84 0.83 20.08
N GLN A 357 -30.64 1.02 19.56
CA GLN A 357 -30.35 1.19 18.14
C GLN A 357 -29.47 0.04 17.63
N PHE A 358 -29.67 -0.31 16.36
CA PHE A 358 -28.90 -1.33 15.65
C PHE A 358 -28.18 -0.65 14.49
N ILE A 359 -26.85 -0.68 14.51
CA ILE A 359 -26.04 -0.08 13.47
C ILE A 359 -25.62 -1.21 12.54
N GLU A 360 -25.96 -1.12 11.26
CA GLU A 360 -25.58 -2.11 10.25
C GLU A 360 -24.22 -1.78 9.64
N GLY A 361 -23.51 -2.81 9.16
CA GLY A 361 -22.24 -2.65 8.46
C GLY A 361 -22.07 -3.67 7.34
N ALA A 362 -21.02 -3.49 6.56
CA ALA A 362 -20.59 -4.32 5.45
C ALA A 362 -20.08 -5.69 5.91
N TYR A 363 -19.35 -5.72 7.03
CA TYR A 363 -18.71 -6.92 7.57
C TYR A 363 -19.60 -7.65 8.59
N ALA A 364 -20.64 -7.02 9.13
CA ALA A 364 -21.58 -7.62 10.07
C ALA A 364 -22.93 -6.90 10.11
N THR A 365 -24.01 -7.65 10.34
CA THR A 365 -25.36 -7.12 10.50
C THR A 365 -26.01 -7.74 11.75
N PRO A 366 -26.10 -7.02 12.89
CA PRO A 366 -25.60 -5.67 13.10
C PRO A 366 -24.07 -5.62 13.22
N LEU A 367 -23.50 -4.45 12.93
CA LEU A 367 -22.11 -4.11 13.17
C LEU A 367 -21.85 -3.92 14.67
N PHE A 368 -22.74 -3.17 15.34
CA PHE A 368 -22.82 -3.03 16.79
C PHE A 368 -24.22 -2.57 17.22
N PHE A 369 -24.49 -2.67 18.52
CA PHE A 369 -25.70 -2.18 19.17
C PHE A 369 -25.36 -0.94 19.98
N ALA A 370 -26.26 0.04 20.04
CA ALA A 370 -26.11 1.21 20.91
C ALA A 370 -27.36 1.41 21.78
N TYR A 371 -27.18 1.48 23.09
CA TYR A 371 -28.25 1.69 24.06
C TYR A 371 -28.10 3.07 24.70
N GLU A 372 -29.01 3.98 24.36
CA GLU A 372 -29.00 5.38 24.81
C GLU A 372 -29.86 5.54 26.05
N VAL A 373 -29.30 6.15 27.09
CA VAL A 373 -30.00 6.50 28.33
C VAL A 373 -29.89 8.01 28.51
N PRO A 374 -30.93 8.77 28.13
CA PRO A 374 -30.94 10.24 28.23
C PRO A 374 -31.15 10.76 29.65
#